data_AF-A0A1Z9UMW2-F1
#
_entry.id   AF-A0A1Z9UMW2-F1
#
_cell.length_a   1.000
_cell.length_b   1.000
_cell.length_c   1.000
_cell.angle_alpha   90.00
_cell.angle_beta   90.00
_cell.angle_gamma   90.00
#
_symmetry.space_group_name_H-M   'P 1'
#
loop_
_entity.id
_entity.type
_entity.pdbx_description
1 polymer ?
#
loop_
_entity_poly.entity_id
_entity_poly.type
_entity_poly.pdbx_seq_one_letter_code
_entity_poly.pdbx_strand_id
1 'polypeptide(L)'
;MEDMVLKVQCPNDSKQCIVAGGDIVESMVLLGDDEQNMQCLSCGFGSNNKMKSEEYDPKEFKDICKKIKDRWWAPSSFTTENYTVIPIVDETLKWKIVPLADTTTEVIVPTFADAFKMIEKMEKIIGESVQQS
;
A
#
# COMPACT_ATOMS: atom_id res chain seq x y z
N MET A 1 1.27 14.39 -22.88
CA MET A 1 1.42 13.12 -22.17
C MET A 1 1.23 13.49 -20.71
N GLU A 2 0.12 13.08 -20.10
CA GLU A 2 -0.10 13.37 -18.67
C GLU A 2 1.04 12.75 -17.87
N ASP A 3 1.62 13.51 -16.93
CA ASP A 3 2.75 13.06 -16.12
C ASP A 3 2.37 11.75 -15.41
N MET A 4 3.05 10.66 -15.78
CA MET A 4 2.94 9.33 -15.15
C MET A 4 3.52 9.31 -13.72
N VAL A 5 3.87 10.47 -13.16
CA VAL A 5 4.48 10.65 -11.83
C VAL A 5 3.75 11.79 -11.10
N LEU A 6 2.74 11.43 -10.31
CA LEU A 6 2.00 12.35 -9.44
C LEU A 6 2.70 12.44 -8.08
N LYS A 7 3.22 13.63 -7.74
CA LYS A 7 3.75 13.89 -6.40
C LYS A 7 2.61 14.33 -5.49
N VAL A 8 2.04 13.41 -4.70
CA VAL A 8 1.14 13.76 -3.59
C VAL A 8 1.73 13.39 -2.25
N GLN A 9 1.27 14.07 -1.22
CA GLN A 9 1.65 13.81 0.16
C GLN A 9 1.14 12.43 0.58
N CYS A 10 1.92 11.72 1.40
CA CYS A 10 1.46 10.51 2.06
C CYS A 10 0.09 10.73 2.71
N PRO A 11 -0.87 9.82 2.51
CA PRO A 11 -2.13 9.87 3.25
C PRO A 11 -2.00 9.52 4.74
N ASN A 12 -0.89 8.92 5.18
CA ASN A 12 -0.69 8.64 6.60
C ASN A 12 -0.16 9.86 7.36
N ASP A 13 -0.61 10.01 8.60
CA ASP A 13 -0.16 11.12 9.43
C ASP A 13 1.34 10.96 9.74
N SER A 14 2.00 12.10 9.85
CA SER A 14 3.44 12.28 9.93
C SER A 14 4.09 11.69 11.19
N LYS A 15 3.54 10.65 11.83
CA LYS A 15 4.20 9.89 12.91
C LYS A 15 4.77 8.56 12.44
N GLN A 16 4.14 7.91 11.46
CA GLN A 16 4.62 6.63 10.90
C GLN A 16 5.35 6.80 9.57
N CYS A 17 5.18 7.94 8.89
CA CYS A 17 5.88 8.32 7.66
C CYS A 17 7.02 9.33 7.87
N ILE A 18 7.58 9.43 9.09
CA ILE A 18 8.86 10.15 9.27
C ILE A 18 9.99 9.20 8.90
N VAL A 19 10.24 9.03 7.60
CA VAL A 19 11.63 8.86 7.18
C VAL A 19 12.25 10.25 7.31
N ALA A 20 13.22 10.37 8.22
CA ALA A 20 13.93 11.58 8.63
C ALA A 20 13.82 12.79 7.69
N GLY A 21 13.26 13.91 8.18
CA GLY A 21 13.61 15.24 7.67
C GLY A 21 12.57 16.03 6.87
N GLY A 22 11.26 15.83 7.04
CA GLY A 22 10.25 16.85 6.70
C GLY A 22 10.03 17.18 5.21
N ASP A 23 10.85 16.64 4.31
CA ASP A 23 10.63 16.71 2.87
C ASP A 23 9.67 15.59 2.44
N ILE A 24 8.81 15.87 1.46
CA ILE A 24 7.92 14.89 0.83
C ILE A 24 8.80 13.85 0.12
N VAL A 25 9.20 12.80 0.82
CA VAL A 25 9.97 11.68 0.26
C VAL A 25 9.05 10.48 0.18
N GLU A 26 8.20 10.39 -0.85
CA GLU A 26 7.46 9.15 -1.09
C GLU A 26 7.38 8.86 -2.58
N SER A 27 8.15 7.86 -3.00
CA SER A 27 7.99 7.19 -4.27
C SER A 27 6.60 6.56 -4.32
N MET A 28 5.65 7.26 -4.92
CA MET A 28 4.37 6.71 -5.29
C MET A 28 4.55 5.94 -6.59
N VAL A 29 4.18 4.67 -6.59
CA VAL A 29 4.16 3.90 -7.83
C VAL A 29 2.83 4.18 -8.50
N LEU A 30 2.89 4.81 -9.67
CA LEU A 30 1.80 4.92 -10.62
C LEU A 30 1.90 3.75 -11.58
N LEU A 31 0.87 2.93 -11.62
CA LEU A 31 0.67 2.02 -12.73
C LEU A 31 0.09 2.87 -13.88
N GLY A 32 0.82 2.94 -14.99
CA GLY A 32 0.48 3.78 -16.16
C GLY A 32 -0.69 3.25 -16.98
N ASP A 33 -1.76 2.82 -16.32
CA ASP A 33 -3.03 2.42 -16.94
C ASP A 33 -4.03 3.60 -16.95
N ASP A 34 -5.10 3.47 -17.75
CA ASP A 34 -6.19 4.45 -17.80
C ASP A 34 -6.92 4.62 -16.45
N GLU A 35 -6.71 3.67 -15.54
CA GLU A 35 -7.27 3.67 -14.19
C GLU A 35 -6.44 4.50 -13.21
N GLN A 36 -5.24 4.97 -13.58
CA GLN A 36 -4.32 5.71 -12.72
C GLN A 36 -4.14 5.04 -11.36
N ASN A 37 -3.95 3.72 -11.35
CA ASN A 37 -3.76 2.97 -10.12
C ASN A 37 -2.47 3.41 -9.42
N MET A 38 -2.60 3.92 -8.19
CA MET A 38 -1.52 4.41 -7.35
C MET A 38 -1.48 3.67 -6.04
N GLN A 39 -0.28 3.36 -5.57
CA GLN A 39 -0.08 2.86 -4.22
C GLN A 39 1.16 3.46 -3.57
N CYS A 40 1.02 3.93 -2.34
CA CYS A 40 2.14 4.37 -1.53
C CYS A 40 2.75 3.16 -0.81
N LEU A 41 4.02 2.86 -1.10
CA LEU A 41 4.74 1.74 -0.48
C LEU A 41 5.17 2.02 0.98
N SER A 42 5.02 3.25 1.48
CA SER A 42 5.29 3.57 2.88
C SER A 42 4.10 3.26 3.80
N CYS A 43 2.86 3.50 3.32
CA CYS A 43 1.67 3.38 4.16
C CYS A 43 0.61 2.39 3.64
N GLY A 44 0.77 1.86 2.42
CA GLY A 44 -0.14 0.87 1.83
C GLY A 44 -1.44 1.45 1.27
N PHE A 45 -1.64 2.77 1.35
CA PHE A 45 -2.82 3.40 0.81
C PHE A 45 -2.74 3.45 -0.71
N GLY A 46 -3.84 3.07 -1.34
CA GLY A 46 -4.03 3.15 -2.77
C GLY A 46 -5.07 4.19 -3.16
N SER A 47 -5.00 4.60 -4.42
CA SER A 47 -6.02 5.40 -5.07
C SER A 47 -6.06 5.12 -6.56
N ASN A 48 -7.20 5.36 -7.20
CA ASN A 48 -7.37 5.25 -8.65
C ASN A 48 -8.26 6.37 -9.19
N ASN A 49 -8.49 6.40 -10.50
CA ASN A 49 -9.25 7.44 -11.17
C ASN A 49 -10.70 7.57 -10.66
N LYS A 50 -11.35 6.46 -10.26
CA LYS A 50 -12.72 6.47 -9.70
C LYS A 50 -12.79 7.18 -8.35
N MET A 51 -11.68 7.18 -7.60
CA MET A 51 -11.57 7.82 -6.28
C MET A 51 -11.38 9.35 -6.35
N LYS A 52 -11.35 9.95 -7.55
CA LYS A 52 -11.49 11.40 -7.73
C LYS A 52 -12.94 11.90 -7.57
N SER A 53 -13.91 10.99 -7.62
CA SER A 53 -15.33 11.36 -7.54
C SER A 53 -15.70 11.82 -6.13
N GLU A 54 -16.53 12.86 -6.04
CA GLU A 54 -17.16 13.27 -4.77
C GLU A 54 -18.15 12.23 -4.26
N GLU A 55 -18.63 11.33 -5.13
CA GLU A 55 -19.56 10.25 -4.83
C GLU A 55 -18.86 8.94 -4.40
N TYR A 56 -17.52 8.93 -4.30
CA TYR A 56 -16.82 7.74 -3.83
C TYR A 56 -17.18 7.44 -2.37
N ASP A 57 -17.84 6.31 -2.14
CA ASP A 57 -18.14 5.80 -0.81
C ASP A 57 -17.04 4.81 -0.37
N PRO A 58 -16.18 5.17 0.60
CA PRO A 58 -15.09 4.33 1.09
C PRO A 58 -15.52 3.04 1.82
N LYS A 59 -16.83 2.74 1.92
CA LYS A 59 -17.39 1.52 2.52
C LYS A 59 -16.70 1.17 3.87
N GLU A 60 -16.12 -0.03 3.94
CA GLU A 60 -15.51 -0.65 5.13
C GLU A 60 -14.39 0.17 5.76
N PHE A 61 -13.76 1.06 5.00
CA PHE A 61 -12.63 1.88 5.46
C PHE A 61 -13.00 3.35 5.66
N LYS A 62 -14.28 3.70 5.79
CA LYS A 62 -14.76 5.09 5.83
C LYS A 62 -14.06 5.96 6.89
N ASP A 63 -13.83 5.43 8.08
CA ASP A 63 -13.19 6.17 9.17
C ASP A 63 -11.65 6.27 9.03
N ILE A 64 -11.08 5.51 8.09
CA ILE A 64 -9.65 5.42 7.83
C ILE A 64 -9.26 6.19 6.55
N CYS A 65 -10.16 6.26 5.57
CA CYS A 65 -9.93 6.90 4.29
C CYS A 65 -9.65 8.39 4.44
N LYS A 66 -8.79 8.91 3.55
CA LYS A 66 -8.37 10.32 3.55
C LYS A 66 -8.65 10.95 2.20
N LYS A 67 -9.22 12.16 2.21
CA LYS A 67 -9.34 12.99 0.99
C LYS A 67 -8.15 13.95 0.93
N ILE A 68 -7.34 13.86 -0.11
CA ILE A 68 -6.18 14.74 -0.37
C ILE A 68 -6.29 15.26 -1.79
N LYS A 69 -6.27 16.59 -1.96
CA LYS A 69 -6.33 17.27 -3.27
C LYS A 69 -7.39 16.66 -4.20
N ASP A 70 -8.62 16.58 -3.69
CA ASP A 70 -9.80 16.06 -4.39
C ASP A 70 -9.81 14.57 -4.74
N ARG A 71 -8.94 13.80 -4.09
CA ARG A 71 -8.84 12.36 -4.30
C ARG A 71 -8.91 11.61 -2.99
N TRP A 72 -9.73 10.56 -2.96
CA TRP A 72 -9.78 9.63 -1.85
C TRP A 72 -8.62 8.64 -1.89
N TRP A 73 -8.08 8.35 -0.71
CA TRP A 73 -7.04 7.37 -0.46
C TRP A 73 -7.58 6.38 0.57
N ALA A 74 -7.45 5.09 0.27
CA ALA A 74 -7.94 4.01 1.11
C ALA A 74 -6.82 2.97 1.32
N PRO A 75 -6.78 2.26 2.46
CA PRO A 75 -5.95 1.08 2.59
C PRO A 75 -6.23 0.11 1.43
N SER A 76 -5.18 -0.35 0.74
CA SER A 76 -5.33 -1.19 -0.44
C SER A 76 -4.42 -2.41 -0.34
N SER A 77 -4.88 -3.55 -0.84
CA SER A 77 -4.07 -4.77 -0.89
C SER A 77 -2.82 -4.57 -1.75
N PHE A 78 -1.74 -5.24 -1.40
CA PHE A 78 -0.50 -5.27 -2.16
C PHE A 78 -0.11 -6.70 -2.42
N THR A 79 0.10 -7.08 -3.68
CA THR A 79 0.42 -8.46 -4.08
C THR A 79 1.78 -8.49 -4.77
N THR A 80 2.61 -9.41 -4.33
CA THR A 80 3.88 -9.79 -4.96
C THR A 80 3.73 -11.16 -5.63
N GLU A 81 4.83 -11.74 -6.11
CA GLU A 81 4.80 -13.06 -6.74
C GLU A 81 4.41 -14.18 -5.76
N ASN A 82 4.84 -14.10 -4.49
CA ASN A 82 4.64 -15.16 -3.52
C ASN A 82 3.71 -14.78 -2.36
N TYR A 83 3.39 -13.49 -2.18
CA TYR A 83 2.62 -13.01 -1.03
C TYR A 83 1.55 -11.99 -1.41
N THR A 84 0.51 -11.88 -0.59
CA THR A 84 -0.43 -10.78 -0.60
C THR A 84 -0.53 -10.16 0.79
N VAL A 85 -0.51 -8.83 0.85
CA VAL A 85 -0.73 -8.03 2.03
C VAL A 85 -2.12 -7.41 1.94
N ILE A 86 -2.97 -7.66 2.94
CA ILE A 86 -4.38 -7.27 2.97
C ILE A 86 -4.62 -6.34 4.18
N PRO A 87 -5.24 -5.16 3.99
CA PRO A 87 -5.64 -4.33 5.11
C PRO A 87 -6.81 -4.99 5.86
N ILE A 88 -6.75 -4.98 7.19
CA ILE A 88 -7.84 -5.45 8.06
C ILE A 88 -8.15 -4.39 9.13
N VAL A 89 -9.41 -4.28 9.52
CA VAL A 89 -9.86 -3.37 10.57
C VAL A 89 -10.33 -4.19 11.76
N ASP A 90 -9.51 -4.18 12.82
CA ASP A 90 -9.79 -4.86 14.09
C ASP A 90 -9.44 -3.86 15.22
N GLU A 91 -10.43 -3.03 15.55
CA GLU A 91 -10.34 -1.78 16.35
C GLU A 91 -9.42 -0.68 15.76
N THR A 92 -8.37 -1.09 15.07
CA THR A 92 -7.36 -0.27 14.38
C THR A 92 -7.01 -0.90 13.04
N LEU A 93 -6.47 -0.11 12.11
CA LEU A 93 -5.94 -0.63 10.85
C LEU A 93 -4.70 -1.49 11.13
N LYS A 94 -4.74 -2.75 10.69
CA LYS A 94 -3.59 -3.67 10.69
C LYS A 94 -3.43 -4.26 9.29
N TRP A 95 -2.33 -4.98 9.07
CA TRP A 95 -2.00 -5.57 7.77
C TRP A 95 -1.73 -7.05 7.93
N LYS A 96 -2.40 -7.85 7.10
CA LYS A 96 -2.29 -9.29 7.09
C LYS A 96 -1.48 -9.76 5.88
N ILE A 97 -0.39 -10.46 6.11
CA ILE A 97 0.46 -11.09 5.10
C ILE A 97 -0.01 -12.53 4.91
N VAL A 98 -0.27 -12.92 3.67
CA VAL A 98 -0.76 -14.24 3.28
C VAL A 98 0.11 -14.77 2.13
N PRO A 99 0.81 -15.91 2.29
CA PRO A 99 1.47 -16.59 1.20
C PRO A 99 0.45 -17.06 0.14
N LEU A 100 0.76 -16.88 -1.13
CA LEU A 100 -0.12 -17.35 -2.22
C LEU A 100 -0.12 -18.87 -2.36
N ALA A 101 0.99 -19.53 -2.02
CA ALA A 101 1.11 -20.98 -2.02
C ALA A 101 0.39 -21.67 -0.85
N ASP A 102 0.18 -20.94 0.25
CA ASP A 102 -0.55 -21.42 1.43
C ASP A 102 -1.30 -20.27 2.09
N THR A 103 -2.58 -20.16 1.77
CA THR A 103 -3.43 -19.10 2.31
C THR A 103 -3.86 -19.33 3.75
N THR A 104 -3.46 -20.45 4.38
CA THR A 104 -3.78 -20.75 5.78
C THR A 104 -2.79 -20.14 6.76
N THR A 105 -1.56 -19.90 6.31
CA THR A 105 -0.55 -19.22 7.09
C THR A 105 -0.79 -17.70 7.03
N GLU A 106 -1.18 -17.10 8.15
CA GLU A 106 -1.46 -15.66 8.24
C GLU A 106 -0.54 -14.98 9.25
N VAL A 107 0.07 -13.87 8.86
CA VAL A 107 0.89 -13.03 9.76
C VAL A 107 0.30 -11.64 9.83
N ILE A 108 -0.07 -11.18 11.03
CA ILE A 108 -0.64 -9.85 11.25
C ILE A 108 0.44 -8.91 11.78
N VAL A 109 0.58 -7.75 11.17
CA VAL A 109 1.52 -6.70 11.55
C VAL A 109 0.83 -5.34 11.68
N PRO A 110 1.35 -4.43 12.51
CA PRO A 110 0.67 -3.18 12.82
C PRO A 110 0.75 -2.14 11.69
N THR A 111 1.78 -2.17 10.85
CA THR A 111 1.96 -1.17 9.78
C THR A 111 2.24 -1.80 8.42
N PHE A 112 1.90 -1.10 7.33
CA PHE A 112 2.23 -1.54 5.99
C PHE A 112 3.74 -1.58 5.76
N ALA A 113 4.48 -0.61 6.30
CA ALA A 113 5.93 -0.56 6.16
C ALA A 113 6.62 -1.82 6.74
N ASP A 114 6.12 -2.32 7.88
CA ASP A 114 6.61 -3.58 8.45
C ASP A 114 6.28 -4.75 7.53
N ALA A 115 5.05 -4.82 7.01
CA ALA A 115 4.64 -5.83 6.05
C ALA A 115 5.53 -5.82 4.79
N PHE A 116 5.73 -4.64 4.20
CA PHE A 116 6.50 -4.44 2.99
C PHE A 116 7.97 -4.85 3.16
N LYS A 117 8.62 -4.46 4.27
CA LYS A 117 10.00 -4.88 4.56
C LYS A 117 10.12 -6.38 4.78
N MET A 118 9.12 -7.00 5.42
CA MET A 118 9.10 -8.44 5.63
C MET A 118 8.97 -9.20 4.31
N ILE A 119 8.01 -8.83 3.45
CA ILE A 119 7.84 -9.48 2.15
C ILE A 119 9.05 -9.25 1.24
N GLU A 120 9.64 -8.04 1.22
CA GLU A 120 10.82 -7.74 0.41
C GLU A 120 11.98 -8.68 0.77
N LYS A 121 12.19 -8.91 2.07
CA LYS A 121 13.19 -9.86 2.56
C LYS A 121 12.86 -11.31 2.19
N MET A 122 11.59 -11.72 2.32
CA MET A 122 11.17 -13.09 2.01
C MET A 122 11.27 -13.39 0.50
N GLU A 123 10.80 -12.47 -0.34
CA GLU A 123 10.91 -12.57 -1.81
C GLU A 123 12.37 -12.66 -2.25
N LYS A 124 13.26 -11.86 -1.65
CA LYS A 124 14.69 -11.93 -1.91
C LYS A 124 15.28 -13.31 -1.58
N ILE A 125 14.91 -13.89 -0.44
CA ILE A 125 15.37 -15.23 -0.04
C ILE A 125 14.90 -16.30 -1.03
N ILE A 126 13.66 -16.20 -1.53
CA ILE A 126 13.12 -17.13 -2.54
C ILE A 126 13.88 -16.96 -3.86
N GLY A 127 14.11 -15.73 -4.31
CA GLY A 127 14.89 -15.46 -5.52
C GLY A 127 16.33 -16.00 -5.44
N GLU A 128 16.98 -15.83 -4.29
CA GLU A 128 18.34 -16.34 -4.04
C GLU A 128 18.40 -17.88 -3.99
N SER A 129 17.40 -18.54 -3.42
CA SER A 129 17.36 -20.02 -3.37
C SER A 129 17.13 -20.64 -4.75
N VAL A 130 16.30 -20.00 -5.60
CA VAL A 130 16.08 -20.43 -6.98
C VAL A 130 17.35 -20.26 -7.84
N GLN A 131 18.13 -19.20 -7.64
CA GLN A 131 19.39 -18.98 -8.38
C GLN A 131 20.53 -19.93 -8.00
N GLN A 132 20.47 -20.55 -6.82
CA GLN A 132 21.45 -21.54 -6.37
C GLN A 132 21.08 -22.99 -6.77
N SER A 133 19.97 -23.17 -7.47
CA SER A 133 19.43 -24.47 -7.90
C SER A 133 19.81 -24.83 -9.34
#